data_AF-U2A0N5-F1
#
_entry.id   AF-U2A0N5-F1
#
_cell.length_a   1.000
_cell.length_b   1.000
_cell.length_c   1.000
_cell.angle_alpha   90.00
_cell.angle_beta   90.00
_cell.angle_gamma   90.00
#
_symmetry.space_group_name_H-M   'P 1'
#
loop_
_entity.id
_entity.type
_entity.pdbx_description
1 polymer ?
#
loop_
_entity_poly.entity_id
_entity_poly.type
_entity_poly.pdbx_seq_one_letter_code
_entity_poly.pdbx_strand_id
1 'polypeptide(L)'
;MKDFIAAQERALLEQHGLASFEALWALRLEAVDEPNTERGGWSSVYRLELGDSAFYLKRQSNHLRRSLRQPFGEPTFAREFRNIRRYGELGIPALQAVFFAQRRAPDERRAVLLTRALD
;
A
#
# COMPACT_ATOMS: atom_id res chain seq x y z
N MET A 1 9.37 3.85 8.30
CA MET A 1 9.78 4.00 6.88
C MET A 1 9.31 5.34 6.38
N LYS A 2 10.04 5.95 5.45
CA LYS A 2 9.59 7.19 4.78
C LYS A 2 8.51 6.85 3.76
N ASP A 3 7.65 7.81 3.48
CA ASP A 3 6.73 7.74 2.35
C ASP A 3 7.52 7.57 1.05
N PHE A 4 6.96 6.80 0.13
CA PHE A 4 7.55 6.46 -1.15
C PHE A 4 6.54 6.73 -2.26
N ILE A 5 7.03 7.28 -3.34
CA ILE A 5 6.32 7.39 -4.62
C ILE A 5 7.36 7.16 -5.72
N ALA A 6 7.04 6.27 -6.65
CA ALA A 6 7.91 5.94 -7.76
C ALA A 6 7.96 7.11 -8.75
N ALA A 7 9.16 7.39 -9.28
CA ALA A 7 9.41 8.57 -10.09
C ALA A 7 8.62 8.55 -11.41
N GLN A 8 8.44 7.36 -11.99
CA GLN A 8 7.76 7.16 -13.27
C GLN A 8 6.24 7.46 -13.18
N GLU A 9 5.59 7.17 -12.04
CA GLU A 9 4.15 7.35 -11.88
C GLU A 9 3.79 8.62 -11.10
N ARG A 10 4.80 9.35 -10.58
CA ARG A 10 4.57 10.56 -9.80
C ARG A 10 3.69 11.56 -10.54
N ALA A 11 4.03 11.88 -11.80
CA ALA A 11 3.30 12.87 -12.58
C ALA A 11 1.84 12.44 -12.82
N LEU A 12 1.61 11.16 -13.11
CA LEU A 12 0.27 10.59 -13.27
C LEU A 12 -0.54 10.72 -11.97
N LEU A 13 0.03 10.33 -10.84
CA LEU A 13 -0.64 10.46 -9.55
C LEU A 13 -0.91 11.92 -9.18
N GLU A 14 0.01 12.85 -9.48
CA GLU A 14 -0.16 14.28 -9.24
C GLU A 14 -1.28 14.86 -10.11
N GLN A 15 -1.35 14.50 -11.39
CA GLN A 15 -2.42 14.90 -12.32
C GLN A 15 -3.82 14.47 -11.82
N HIS A 16 -3.91 13.30 -11.19
CA HIS A 16 -5.16 12.80 -10.62
C HIS A 16 -5.38 13.22 -9.15
N GLY A 17 -4.48 13.99 -8.54
CA GLY A 17 -4.57 14.40 -7.14
C GLY A 17 -4.36 13.26 -6.13
N LEU A 18 -3.77 12.14 -6.55
CA LEU A 18 -3.57 10.91 -5.78
C LEU A 18 -2.14 10.71 -5.29
N ALA A 19 -1.27 11.72 -5.38
CA ALA A 19 0.13 11.65 -4.94
C ALA A 19 0.34 11.81 -3.42
N SER A 20 -0.69 11.55 -2.60
CA SER A 20 -0.62 11.68 -1.14
C SER A 20 -1.33 10.53 -0.42
N PHE A 21 -0.90 10.28 0.83
CA PHE A 21 -1.54 9.29 1.68
C PHE A 21 -3.03 9.59 1.89
N GLU A 22 -3.38 10.85 2.20
CA GLU A 22 -4.77 11.20 2.51
C GLU A 22 -5.68 11.05 1.30
N ALA A 23 -5.23 11.44 0.11
CA ALA A 23 -5.99 11.26 -1.12
C ALA A 23 -6.22 9.77 -1.41
N LEU A 24 -5.18 8.95 -1.34
CA LEU A 24 -5.29 7.50 -1.56
C LEU A 24 -6.08 6.79 -0.46
N TRP A 25 -6.07 7.31 0.77
CA TRP A 25 -6.84 6.76 1.89
C TRP A 25 -8.34 7.05 1.75
N ALA A 26 -8.69 8.29 1.39
CA ALA A 26 -10.07 8.77 1.32
C ALA A 26 -10.79 8.40 0.00
N LEU A 27 -10.04 8.01 -1.05
CA LEU A 27 -10.61 7.68 -2.35
C LEU A 27 -11.67 6.57 -2.24
N ARG A 28 -12.86 6.79 -2.78
CA ARG A 28 -13.94 5.80 -2.78
C ARG A 28 -13.78 4.86 -3.97
N LEU A 29 -13.66 3.57 -3.70
CA LEU A 29 -13.55 2.50 -4.69
C LEU A 29 -14.31 1.28 -4.15
N GLU A 30 -14.77 0.44 -5.07
CA GLU A 30 -15.29 -0.89 -4.72
C GLU A 30 -14.12 -1.83 -4.46
N ALA A 31 -14.23 -2.59 -3.37
CA ALA A 31 -13.21 -3.57 -3.04
C ALA A 31 -13.29 -4.74 -4.03
N VAL A 32 -12.13 -5.26 -4.43
CA VAL A 32 -12.04 -6.43 -5.32
C VAL A 32 -12.59 -7.68 -4.63
N ASP A 33 -12.38 -7.76 -3.30
CA ASP A 33 -12.83 -8.83 -2.43
C ASP A 33 -13.34 -8.27 -1.09
N GLU A 34 -14.00 -9.12 -0.29
CA GLU A 34 -14.37 -8.77 1.09
C GLU A 34 -13.15 -8.33 1.92
N PRO A 35 -13.24 -7.24 2.72
CA PRO A 35 -12.18 -6.83 3.61
C PRO A 35 -11.72 -7.95 4.55
N ASN A 36 -10.44 -8.30 4.48
CA ASN A 36 -9.85 -9.25 5.43
C ASN A 36 -9.75 -8.58 6.81
N THR A 37 -10.67 -8.98 7.71
CA THR A 37 -10.77 -8.45 9.07
C THR A 37 -10.30 -9.50 10.07
N GLU A 38 -9.10 -9.32 10.60
CA GLU A 38 -8.48 -10.23 11.57
C GLU A 38 -7.55 -9.44 12.50
N ARG A 39 -7.18 -10.04 13.65
CA ARG A 39 -6.13 -9.52 14.54
C ARG A 39 -6.38 -8.10 15.08
N GLY A 40 -7.65 -7.68 15.17
CA GLY A 40 -8.04 -6.36 15.66
C GLY A 40 -7.90 -5.24 14.63
N GLY A 41 -7.80 -5.57 13.33
CA GLY A 41 -7.81 -4.61 12.25
C GLY A 41 -8.34 -5.19 10.95
N TRP A 42 -8.21 -4.44 9.87
CA TRP A 42 -8.68 -4.84 8.55
C TRP A 42 -7.66 -4.48 7.46
N SER A 43 -7.75 -5.19 6.35
CA SER A 43 -7.09 -4.85 5.10
C SER A 43 -8.04 -5.07 3.91
N SER A 44 -7.92 -4.23 2.90
CA SER A 44 -8.75 -4.28 1.68
C SER A 44 -7.90 -3.99 0.47
N VAL A 45 -8.29 -4.56 -0.67
CA VAL A 45 -7.66 -4.35 -1.97
C VAL A 45 -8.71 -3.77 -2.91
N TYR A 46 -8.33 -2.73 -3.64
CA TYR A 46 -9.16 -2.03 -4.60
C TYR A 46 -8.44 -2.00 -5.94
N ARG A 47 -9.20 -2.07 -7.02
CA ARG A 47 -8.68 -1.81 -8.35
C ARG A 47 -8.83 -0.32 -8.66
N LEU A 48 -7.78 0.29 -9.18
CA LEU A 48 -7.73 1.71 -9.54
C LEU A 48 -7.25 1.84 -10.98
N GLU A 49 -8.10 2.40 -11.83
CA GLU A 49 -7.80 2.69 -13.23
C GLU A 49 -7.51 4.19 -13.39
N LEU A 50 -6.37 4.55 -13.97
CA LEU A 50 -5.98 5.92 -14.28
C LEU A 50 -5.55 5.99 -15.76
N GLY A 51 -6.47 6.41 -16.64
CA GLY A 51 -6.24 6.35 -18.08
C GLY A 51 -6.03 4.91 -18.54
N ASP A 52 -4.92 4.65 -19.25
CA ASP A 52 -4.54 3.31 -19.72
C ASP A 52 -3.72 2.50 -18.69
N SER A 53 -3.61 2.98 -17.45
CA SER A 53 -2.83 2.33 -16.39
C SER A 53 -3.72 1.79 -15.28
N ALA A 54 -3.58 0.49 -15.00
CA ALA A 54 -4.24 -0.20 -13.90
C ALA A 54 -3.32 -0.37 -12.68
N PHE A 55 -3.91 -0.21 -11.49
CA PHE A 55 -3.21 -0.35 -10.20
C PHE A 55 -4.05 -1.13 -9.20
N TYR A 56 -3.37 -1.78 -8.26
CA TYR A 56 -3.97 -2.30 -7.03
C TYR A 56 -3.64 -1.38 -5.87
N LEU A 57 -4.68 -0.77 -5.31
CA LEU A 57 -4.61 0.04 -4.10
C LEU A 57 -4.94 -0.84 -2.90
N LYS A 58 -3.98 -1.01 -2.00
CA LYS A 58 -4.13 -1.78 -0.78
C LYS A 58 -4.15 -0.85 0.42
N ARG A 59 -5.18 -0.98 1.26
CA ARG A 59 -5.37 -0.19 2.48
C ARG A 59 -5.50 -1.09 3.68
N GLN A 60 -4.94 -0.67 4.81
CA GLN A 60 -5.14 -1.35 6.07
C GLN A 60 -5.22 -0.39 7.24
N SER A 61 -5.97 -0.79 8.28
CA SER A 61 -5.93 -0.16 9.61
C SER A 61 -5.81 -1.24 10.67
N ASN A 62 -4.87 -1.07 11.60
CA ASN A 62 -4.61 -1.95 12.76
C ASN A 62 -4.37 -3.45 12.43
N HIS A 63 -4.28 -3.81 11.15
CA HIS A 63 -3.93 -5.16 10.69
C HIS A 63 -2.41 -5.37 10.77
N LEU A 64 -1.97 -5.77 11.96
CA LEU A 64 -0.55 -5.86 12.31
C LEU A 64 -0.06 -7.30 12.41
N ARG A 65 1.15 -7.55 11.91
CA ARG A 65 1.87 -8.80 12.14
C ARG A 65 2.96 -8.60 13.19
N ARG A 66 2.89 -9.38 14.26
CA ARG A 66 3.93 -9.41 15.30
C ARG A 66 4.99 -10.44 14.95
N SER A 67 6.23 -10.13 15.29
CA SER A 67 7.38 -11.05 15.17
C SER A 67 8.42 -10.69 16.23
N LEU A 68 9.41 -11.54 16.46
CA LEU A 68 10.50 -11.23 17.41
C LEU A 68 11.21 -9.90 17.08
N ARG A 69 11.34 -9.57 15.79
CA ARG A 69 11.94 -8.30 15.34
C ARG A 69 10.98 -7.10 15.40
N GLN A 70 9.67 -7.34 15.52
CA GLN A 70 8.61 -6.33 15.53
C GLN A 70 7.57 -6.72 16.61
N PRO A 71 7.94 -6.68 17.90
CA PRO A 71 7.08 -7.16 18.98
C PRO A 71 5.79 -6.32 19.11
N PHE A 72 5.87 -5.03 18.78
CA PHE A 72 4.73 -4.10 18.76
C PHE A 72 3.96 -4.10 17.43
N GLY A 73 4.20 -5.08 16.57
CA GLY A 73 3.52 -5.25 15.29
C GLY A 73 4.01 -4.32 14.19
N GLU A 74 3.99 -4.85 12.97
CA GLU A 74 4.26 -4.15 11.71
C GLU A 74 3.04 -4.26 10.79
N PRO A 75 2.63 -3.16 10.11
CA PRO A 75 1.63 -3.23 9.04
C PRO A 75 2.01 -4.27 7.99
N THR A 76 1.08 -5.17 7.63
CA THR A 76 1.30 -6.19 6.60
C THR A 76 1.84 -5.59 5.29
N PHE A 77 1.30 -4.47 4.83
CA PHE A 77 1.77 -3.79 3.62
C PHE A 77 3.11 -3.08 3.77
N ALA A 78 3.55 -2.71 4.98
CA ALA A 78 4.92 -2.24 5.20
C ALA A 78 5.93 -3.37 4.97
N ARG A 79 5.59 -4.57 5.44
CA ARG A 79 6.39 -5.78 5.18
C ARG A 79 6.40 -6.13 3.70
N GLU A 80 5.24 -6.06 3.04
CA GLU A 80 5.13 -6.33 1.60
C GLU A 80 5.98 -5.35 0.79
N PHE A 81 5.86 -4.03 1.04
CA PHE A 81 6.69 -3.02 0.41
C PHE A 81 8.18 -3.29 0.60
N ARG A 82 8.62 -3.62 1.82
CA ARG A 82 10.03 -3.96 2.07
C ARG A 82 10.49 -5.15 1.23
N ASN A 83 9.66 -6.17 1.08
CA ASN A 83 9.99 -7.34 0.28
C ASN A 83 10.06 -7.02 -1.21
N ILE A 84 9.12 -6.21 -1.74
CA ILE A 84 9.13 -5.73 -3.13
C ILE A 84 10.44 -4.99 -3.43
N ARG A 85 10.82 -4.04 -2.56
CA ARG A 85 12.08 -3.29 -2.70
C ARG A 85 13.29 -4.22 -2.71
N ARG A 86 13.33 -5.16 -1.76
CA ARG A 86 14.43 -6.14 -1.66
C ARG A 86 14.52 -7.04 -2.89
N TYR A 87 13.40 -7.49 -3.46
CA TYR A 87 13.42 -8.30 -4.68
C TYR A 87 13.91 -7.50 -5.89
N GLY A 88 13.49 -6.24 -6.01
CA GLY A 88 14.02 -5.32 -7.03
C GLY A 88 15.53 -5.12 -6.93
N GLU A 89 16.07 -4.94 -5.72
CA GLU A 89 17.52 -4.82 -5.48
C GLU A 89 18.30 -6.09 -5.84
N LEU A 90 17.65 -7.26 -5.76
CA LEU A 90 18.23 -8.55 -6.12
C LEU A 90 18.01 -8.95 -7.59
N GLY A 91 17.34 -8.10 -8.39
CA GLY A 91 16.99 -8.42 -9.78
C GLY A 91 15.97 -9.55 -9.92
N ILE A 92 15.25 -9.89 -8.85
CA ILE A 92 14.20 -10.91 -8.88
C ILE A 92 12.92 -10.25 -9.40
N PRO A 93 12.30 -10.76 -10.48
CA PRO A 93 11.03 -10.25 -10.97
C PRO A 93 9.98 -10.23 -9.87
N ALA A 94 9.43 -9.04 -9.60
CA ALA A 94 8.42 -8.82 -8.57
C ALA A 94 7.46 -7.72 -9.02
N LEU A 95 6.29 -7.68 -8.37
CA LEU A 95 5.32 -6.61 -8.57
C LEU A 95 5.93 -5.23 -8.27
N GLN A 96 5.56 -4.21 -9.05
CA GLN A 96 6.16 -2.88 -8.93
C GLN A 96 5.38 -2.01 -7.94
N ALA A 97 6.04 -1.56 -6.87
CA ALA A 97 5.47 -0.59 -5.95
C ALA A 97 5.49 0.81 -6.57
N VAL A 98 4.34 1.47 -6.53
CA VAL A 98 4.11 2.81 -7.10
C VAL A 98 4.03 3.85 -5.99
N PHE A 99 3.36 3.52 -4.89
CA PHE A 99 3.26 4.39 -3.72
C PHE A 99 3.26 3.54 -2.45
N PHE A 100 3.92 4.03 -1.40
CA PHE A 100 3.79 3.47 -0.06
C PHE A 100 3.84 4.57 0.99
N ALA A 101 2.91 4.54 1.94
CA ALA A 101 2.98 5.38 3.12
C ALA A 101 2.30 4.70 4.30
N GLN A 102 2.73 5.06 5.50
CA GLN A 102 2.09 4.62 6.73
C GLN A 102 1.90 5.79 7.69
N ARG A 103 0.84 5.72 8.49
CA ARG A 103 0.54 6.69 9.55
C ARG A 103 0.37 5.95 10.87
N ARG A 104 0.84 6.58 11.95
CA ARG A 104 0.71 6.08 13.31
C ARG A 104 0.12 7.18 14.18
N ALA A 105 -1.10 6.95 14.64
CA ALA A 105 -1.75 7.68 15.72
C ALA A 105 -1.64 6.85 17.03
N PRO A 106 -2.04 7.39 18.19
CA PRO A 106 -2.01 6.66 19.46
C PRO A 106 -2.77 5.33 19.44
N ASP A 107 -3.92 5.29 18.78
CA ASP A 107 -4.88 4.18 18.73
C ASP A 107 -4.97 3.52 17.34
N GLU A 108 -4.25 4.05 16.35
CA GLU A 108 -4.40 3.59 14.97
C GLU A 108 -3.10 3.53 14.19
N ARG A 109 -2.92 2.44 13.45
CA ARG A 109 -1.83 2.27 12.48
C ARG A 109 -2.39 1.96 11.12
N ARG A 110 -2.24 2.90 10.21
CA ARG A 110 -2.70 2.78 8.82
C ARG A 110 -1.53 2.61 7.88
N ALA A 111 -1.74 1.86 6.81
CA ALA A 111 -0.80 1.80 5.69
C ALA A 111 -1.55 1.75 4.36
N VAL A 112 -0.94 2.39 3.36
CA VAL A 112 -1.35 2.37 1.97
C VAL A 112 -0.19 1.84 1.14
N LEU A 113 -0.47 0.89 0.26
CA LEU A 113 0.45 0.40 -0.76
C LEU A 113 -0.27 0.39 -2.10
N LEU A 114 0.28 1.11 -3.07
CA LEU A 114 -0.18 1.10 -4.46
C LEU A 114 0.84 0.36 -5.31
N THR A 115 0.38 -0.56 -6.15
CA THR A 115 1.24 -1.36 -7.04
C THR A 115 0.66 -1.35 -8.44
N ARG A 116 1.51 -1.49 -9.46
CA ARG A 116 1.02 -1.75 -10.82
C ARG A 116 0.22 -3.05 -10.84
N ALA A 117 -0.84 -3.09 -11.65
CA ALA A 117 -1.47 -4.34 -12.04
C ALA A 117 -0.57 -5.07 -13.07
N LEU A 118 -0.72 -6.39 -13.18
CA LEU A 118 0.14 -7.26 -14.01
C LEU A 118 -0.64 -7.94 -15.15
N ASP A 119 -1.91 -7.59 -15.30
CA ASP A 119 -2.86 -8.12 -16.28
C ASP A 119 -2.83 -7.38 -17.62
#